data_AF-A0A9D4PSY4-F1
#
_entry.id   AF-A0A9D4PSY4-F1
#
_cell.length_a   1.000
_cell.length_b   1.000
_cell.length_c   1.000
_cell.angle_alpha   90.00
_cell.angle_beta   90.00
_cell.angle_gamma   90.00
#
_symmetry.space_group_name_H-M   'P 1'
#
loop_
_entity.id
_entity.type
_entity.pdbx_description
1 polymer ?
#
loop_
_entity_poly.entity_id
_entity_poly.type
_entity_poly.pdbx_seq_one_letter_code
_entity_poly.pdbx_strand_id
1 'polypeptide(L)'
;MTCNDATAGDEIADAFLAIEQNQSELLSRIPYGSKVSHVYNPLEYARETHECFVRKYCRTRKRVLFLGMNPGPFGMAQNGVPFGDTAHVVGWLGIKGHVAKPKHEHPRRPVSGHRFWGLLRELTIGGELLRGPWFVHNYCPLVFLLPSGANLTPNKLPLEARQHLQA
;
A
#
# COMPACT_ATOMS: atom_id res chain seq x y z
N MET A 1 16.69 -30.43 13.01
CA MET A 1 17.29 -29.70 11.86
C MET A 1 16.73 -28.29 11.93
N THR A 2 17.36 -27.43 12.73
CA THR A 2 18.41 -26.45 12.33
C THR A 2 17.84 -25.29 11.52
N CYS A 3 18.14 -24.09 12.02
CA CYS A 3 17.67 -22.76 11.69
C CYS A 3 17.46 -22.46 10.19
N ASN A 4 16.37 -21.73 9.94
CA ASN A 4 16.01 -21.00 8.72
C ASN A 4 17.21 -20.43 7.95
N ASP A 5 17.46 -20.98 6.76
CA ASP A 5 18.14 -20.24 5.71
C ASP A 5 17.05 -19.49 4.92
N ALA A 6 16.89 -18.20 5.23
CA ALA A 6 16.14 -17.29 4.37
C ALA A 6 16.79 -17.32 2.97
N THR A 7 15.99 -17.48 1.92
CA THR A 7 16.56 -17.48 0.55
C THR A 7 16.96 -16.05 0.17
N ALA A 8 17.92 -15.87 -0.72
CA ALA A 8 18.27 -14.54 -1.25
C ALA A 8 17.06 -13.75 -1.82
N GLY A 9 15.99 -14.45 -2.20
CA GLY A 9 14.74 -13.80 -2.61
C GLY A 9 13.88 -13.30 -1.45
N ASP A 10 13.98 -13.90 -0.27
CA ASP A 10 13.36 -13.37 0.94
C ASP A 10 14.11 -12.11 1.42
N GLU A 11 15.44 -12.06 1.27
CA GLU A 11 16.24 -10.87 1.62
C GLU A 11 15.81 -9.60 0.87
N ILE A 12 15.49 -9.69 -0.43
CA ILE A 12 15.04 -8.52 -1.22
C ILE A 12 13.67 -8.04 -0.72
N ALA A 13 12.74 -8.96 -0.49
CA ALA A 13 11.42 -8.62 0.02
C ALA A 13 11.51 -8.02 1.44
N ASP A 14 12.34 -8.59 2.30
CA ASP A 14 12.58 -8.10 3.66
C ASP A 14 13.21 -6.71 3.66
N ALA A 15 14.23 -6.49 2.82
CA ALA A 15 14.84 -5.17 2.66
C ALA A 15 13.84 -4.13 2.15
N PHE A 16 12.97 -4.50 1.21
CA PHE A 16 11.91 -3.61 0.70
C PHE A 16 10.91 -3.24 1.80
N LEU A 17 10.41 -4.23 2.55
CA LEU A 17 9.48 -4.01 3.66
C LEU A 17 10.12 -3.17 4.78
N ALA A 18 11.41 -3.34 5.05
CA ALA A 18 12.15 -2.53 6.01
C ALA A 18 12.25 -1.06 5.58
N ILE A 19 12.45 -0.79 4.28
CA ILE A 19 12.44 0.56 3.72
C ILE A 19 11.06 1.20 3.90
N GLU A 20 9.99 0.48 3.58
CA GLU A 20 8.60 0.96 3.73
C GLU A 20 8.23 1.23 5.20
N GLN A 21 8.72 0.38 6.11
CA GLN A 21 8.56 0.59 7.55
C GLN A 21 9.27 1.87 8.01
N ASN A 22 10.54 2.04 7.66
CA ASN A 22 11.29 3.25 8.01
C ASN A 22 10.64 4.51 7.39
N GLN A 23 10.17 4.43 6.14
CA GLN A 23 9.44 5.52 5.51
C GLN A 23 8.16 5.87 6.30
N SER A 24 7.37 4.86 6.69
CA SER A 24 6.16 5.06 7.49
C SER A 24 6.46 5.75 8.82
N GLU A 25 7.54 5.36 9.51
CA GLU A 25 7.96 5.96 10.78
C GLU A 25 8.44 7.41 10.65
N LEU A 26 9.09 7.75 9.53
CA LEU A 26 9.49 9.13 9.25
C LEU A 26 8.25 9.99 8.93
N LEU A 27 7.36 9.49 8.09
CA LEU A 27 6.15 10.19 7.69
C LEU A 27 5.17 10.41 8.86
N SER A 28 5.11 9.49 9.82
CA SER A 28 4.24 9.62 11.00
C SER A 28 4.63 10.81 11.91
N ARG A 29 5.82 11.37 11.74
CA ARG A 29 6.32 12.52 12.53
C ARG A 29 5.98 13.87 11.91
N ILE A 30 5.45 13.90 10.68
CA ILE A 30 5.21 15.14 9.96
C ILE A 30 3.92 15.81 10.44
N PRO A 31 3.96 17.09 10.83
CA PRO A 31 2.75 17.87 11.07
C PRO A 31 2.13 18.29 9.73
N TYR A 32 1.06 17.61 9.30
CA TYR A 32 0.40 17.90 8.02
C TYR A 32 -0.50 19.16 8.03
N GLY A 33 -0.61 19.83 9.18
CA GLY A 33 -1.38 21.05 9.38
C GLY A 33 -2.90 20.84 9.41
N SER A 34 -3.64 21.88 9.81
CA SER A 34 -5.08 21.83 10.05
C SER A 34 -5.94 21.55 8.80
N LYS A 35 -5.37 21.72 7.60
CA LYS A 35 -6.04 21.38 6.34
C LYS A 35 -6.29 19.87 6.22
N VAL A 36 -5.41 19.05 6.79
CA VAL A 36 -5.53 17.60 6.80
C VAL A 36 -6.26 17.18 8.06
N SER A 37 -7.42 16.55 7.89
CA SER A 37 -8.24 16.07 9.01
C SER A 37 -7.91 14.65 9.43
N HIS A 38 -7.56 13.80 8.46
CA HIS A 38 -7.25 12.39 8.69
C HIS A 38 -6.09 11.98 7.79
N VAL A 39 -5.25 11.10 8.32
CA VAL A 39 -4.13 10.47 7.62
C VAL A 39 -4.29 8.97 7.76
N TYR A 40 -4.35 8.25 6.65
CA TYR A 40 -4.38 6.79 6.66
C TYR A 40 -3.05 6.26 6.16
N ASN A 41 -2.52 5.24 6.85
CA ASN A 41 -1.36 4.47 6.40
C ASN A 41 -1.77 3.00 6.16
N PRO A 42 -2.07 2.60 4.91
CA PRO A 42 -2.43 1.22 4.58
C PRO A 42 -1.30 0.23 4.86
N LEU A 43 -0.04 0.67 4.92
CA LEU A 43 1.08 -0.20 5.27
C LEU A 43 1.02 -0.67 6.74
N GLU A 44 0.26 0.03 7.59
CA GLU A 44 0.04 -0.35 8.98
C GLU A 44 -1.21 -1.24 9.12
N TYR A 45 -2.38 -0.72 8.74
CA TYR A 45 -3.64 -1.42 9.01
C TYR A 45 -3.95 -2.51 7.96
N ALA A 46 -3.37 -2.46 6.76
CA ALA A 46 -3.45 -3.51 5.74
C ALA A 46 -2.09 -4.22 5.54
N ARG A 47 -1.27 -4.27 6.60
CA ARG A 47 0.07 -4.85 6.58
C ARG A 47 0.08 -6.28 6.04
N GLU A 48 -0.81 -7.15 6.51
CA GLU A 48 -0.79 -8.57 6.14
C GLU A 48 -0.96 -8.77 4.62
N THR A 49 -1.91 -8.06 4.01
CA THR A 49 -2.14 -8.14 2.56
C THR A 49 -1.01 -7.47 1.78
N HIS A 50 -0.47 -6.36 2.28
CA HIS A 50 0.66 -5.70 1.66
C HIS A 50 1.93 -6.56 1.67
N GLU A 51 2.30 -7.12 2.83
CA GLU A 51 3.44 -8.03 2.96
C GLU A 51 3.26 -9.28 2.09
N CYS A 52 2.04 -9.84 2.01
CA CYS A 52 1.73 -10.93 1.10
C CYS A 52 2.02 -10.55 -0.37
N PHE A 53 1.64 -9.34 -0.79
CA PHE A 53 1.93 -8.82 -2.13
C PHE A 53 3.45 -8.68 -2.38
N VAL A 54 4.18 -8.04 -1.46
CA VAL A 54 5.63 -7.85 -1.59
C VAL A 54 6.36 -9.19 -1.60
N ARG A 55 6.06 -10.10 -0.68
CA ARG A 55 6.71 -11.43 -0.60
C ARG A 55 6.38 -12.31 -1.80
N LYS A 56 5.25 -12.08 -2.48
CA LYS A 56 4.86 -12.84 -3.67
C LYS A 56 5.51 -12.29 -4.95
N TYR A 57 5.69 -10.97 -5.05
CA TYR A 57 6.06 -10.31 -6.31
C TYR A 57 7.38 -9.54 -6.29
N CYS A 58 7.95 -9.22 -5.13
CA CYS A 58 9.22 -8.51 -4.96
C CYS A 58 10.38 -9.39 -4.47
N ARG A 59 10.39 -10.69 -4.85
CA ARG A 59 11.45 -11.64 -4.44
C ARG A 59 12.74 -11.55 -5.25
N THR A 60 12.77 -10.73 -6.29
CA THR A 60 13.88 -10.64 -7.24
C THR A 60 14.10 -9.19 -7.64
N ARG A 61 15.31 -8.86 -8.07
CA ARG A 61 15.61 -7.53 -8.59
C ARG A 61 14.72 -7.21 -9.78
N LYS A 62 14.19 -5.99 -9.80
CA LYS A 62 13.25 -5.49 -10.82
C LYS A 62 13.97 -4.51 -11.72
N ARG A 63 13.71 -4.62 -13.03
CA ARG A 63 14.26 -3.71 -14.04
C ARG A 63 13.38 -2.47 -14.25
N VAL A 64 12.09 -2.60 -13.98
CA VAL A 64 11.10 -1.54 -14.17
C VAL A 64 10.28 -1.40 -12.89
N LEU A 65 10.16 -0.18 -12.41
CA LEU A 65 9.26 0.19 -11.31
C LEU A 65 8.21 1.16 -11.84
N PHE A 66 6.94 0.76 -11.79
CA PHE A 66 5.83 1.68 -12.01
C PHE A 66 5.52 2.37 -10.69
N LEU A 67 5.61 3.70 -10.69
CA LEU A 67 5.47 4.51 -9.48
C LEU A 67 4.19 5.35 -9.55
N GLY A 68 3.23 5.03 -8.69
CA GLY A 68 2.06 5.86 -8.44
C GLY A 68 2.36 6.98 -7.45
N MET A 69 1.44 7.94 -7.33
CA MET A 69 1.60 9.07 -6.42
C MET A 69 1.32 8.67 -4.97
N ASN A 70 0.09 8.23 -4.68
CA ASN A 70 -0.34 7.81 -3.35
C ASN A 70 -1.60 6.92 -3.42
N PRO A 71 -1.96 6.17 -2.35
CA PRO A 71 -3.13 5.31 -2.36
C PRO A 71 -4.43 6.06 -2.68
N GLY A 72 -5.26 5.47 -3.54
CA GLY A 72 -6.64 5.89 -3.74
C GLY A 72 -7.58 5.32 -2.66
N PRO A 73 -8.69 6.01 -2.34
CA PRO A 73 -9.57 5.64 -1.22
C PRO A 73 -10.32 4.32 -1.40
N PHE A 74 -10.45 3.83 -2.64
CA PHE A 74 -11.16 2.60 -2.98
C PHE A 74 -10.24 1.46 -3.45
N GLY A 75 -8.93 1.73 -3.57
CA GLY A 75 -7.94 0.76 -4.01
C GLY A 75 -7.03 0.34 -2.86
N MET A 76 -5.76 0.72 -2.95
CA MET A 76 -4.74 0.43 -1.92
C MET A 76 -5.17 0.81 -0.49
N ALA A 77 -5.98 1.87 -0.29
CA ALA A 77 -6.49 2.20 1.04
C ALA A 77 -7.39 1.11 1.66
N GLN A 78 -7.95 0.22 0.86
CA GLN A 78 -8.85 -0.85 1.31
C GLN A 78 -8.14 -2.21 1.42
N ASN A 79 -6.99 -2.39 0.76
CA ASN A 79 -6.36 -3.71 0.62
C ASN A 79 -4.83 -3.72 0.68
N GLY A 80 -4.17 -2.57 0.82
CA GLY A 80 -2.72 -2.47 0.94
C GLY A 80 -1.94 -2.65 -0.37
N VAL A 81 -2.55 -2.97 -1.51
CA VAL A 81 -1.82 -3.20 -2.78
C VAL A 81 -1.83 -1.95 -3.68
N PRO A 82 -0.67 -1.45 -4.16
CA PRO A 82 -0.61 -0.31 -5.08
C PRO A 82 -1.45 -0.54 -6.34
N PHE A 83 -2.23 0.48 -6.74
CA PHE A 83 -3.21 0.36 -7.84
C PHE A 83 -4.21 -0.81 -7.66
N GLY A 84 -4.38 -1.29 -6.43
CA GLY A 84 -5.12 -2.50 -6.15
C GLY A 84 -6.62 -2.31 -6.22
N ASP A 85 -7.21 -2.46 -7.39
CA ASP A 85 -8.64 -2.79 -7.47
C ASP A 85 -8.90 -4.13 -6.76
N THR A 86 -9.83 -4.15 -5.81
CA THR A 86 -9.99 -5.29 -4.90
C THR A 86 -10.28 -6.59 -5.64
N ALA A 87 -11.05 -6.56 -6.73
CA ALA A 87 -11.37 -7.77 -7.48
C ALA A 87 -10.11 -8.36 -8.14
N HIS A 88 -9.23 -7.52 -8.69
CA HIS A 88 -7.96 -7.95 -9.26
C HIS A 88 -6.96 -8.41 -8.18
N VAL A 89 -6.93 -7.74 -7.01
CA VAL A 89 -5.99 -8.07 -5.92
C VAL A 89 -6.15 -9.49 -5.42
N VAL A 90 -7.36 -10.07 -5.41
CA VAL A 90 -7.51 -11.47 -4.97
C VAL A 90 -7.98 -12.43 -6.04
N GLY A 91 -8.66 -11.97 -7.09
CA GLY A 91 -8.98 -12.80 -8.24
C GLY A 91 -7.74 -13.09 -9.10
N TRP A 92 -6.92 -12.07 -9.36
CA TRP A 92 -5.80 -12.14 -10.29
C TRP A 92 -4.43 -12.20 -9.59
N LEU A 93 -4.19 -11.36 -8.58
CA LEU A 93 -2.95 -11.41 -7.78
C LEU A 93 -3.00 -12.49 -6.68
N GLY A 94 -4.18 -12.97 -6.31
CA GLY A 94 -4.35 -13.99 -5.27
C GLY A 94 -3.75 -13.58 -3.92
N ILE A 95 -3.93 -12.32 -3.52
CA ILE A 95 -3.48 -11.75 -2.25
C ILE A 95 -4.65 -11.72 -1.27
N LYS A 96 -4.52 -12.35 -0.10
CA LYS A 96 -5.58 -12.37 0.92
C LYS A 96 -4.94 -12.15 2.28
N GLY A 97 -5.70 -11.60 3.21
CA GLY A 97 -5.25 -11.34 4.58
C GLY A 97 -6.25 -10.46 5.32
N HIS A 98 -5.98 -10.23 6.60
CA HIS A 98 -6.73 -9.28 7.41
C HIS A 98 -6.39 -7.84 7.04
N VAL A 99 -7.41 -6.98 7.10
CA VAL A 99 -7.27 -5.53 6.98
C VAL A 99 -8.01 -4.92 8.16
N ALA A 100 -7.25 -4.30 9.05
CA ALA A 100 -7.75 -3.54 10.18
C ALA A 100 -8.23 -2.15 9.72
N LYS A 101 -8.73 -1.36 10.68
CA LYS A 101 -9.13 0.02 10.44
C LYS A 101 -8.01 1.00 10.78
N PRO A 102 -7.96 2.18 10.12
CA PRO A 102 -7.11 3.26 10.58
C PRO A 102 -7.56 3.72 11.97
N LYS A 103 -6.60 4.18 12.79
CA LYS A 103 -6.84 4.61 14.18
C LYS A 103 -7.92 5.70 14.29
N HIS A 104 -7.92 6.63 13.33
CA HIS A 104 -8.92 7.68 13.22
C HIS A 104 -9.58 7.55 11.85
N GLU A 105 -10.75 6.95 11.80
CA GLU A 105 -11.50 6.70 10.56
C GLU A 105 -12.47 7.87 10.30
N HIS A 106 -12.35 8.49 9.13
CA HIS A 106 -13.29 9.48 8.67
C HIS A 106 -14.64 8.80 8.31
N PRO A 107 -15.79 9.26 8.83
CA PRO A 107 -17.09 8.58 8.63
C PRO A 107 -17.50 8.37 7.17
N ARG A 108 -17.14 9.30 6.27
CA ARG A 108 -17.39 9.20 4.81
C ARG A 108 -16.36 8.39 4.02
N ARG A 109 -15.29 7.93 4.68
CA ARG A 109 -14.21 7.13 4.07
C ARG A 109 -13.87 5.95 4.98
N PRO A 110 -14.85 5.08 5.28
CA PRO A 110 -14.57 3.89 6.06
C PRO A 110 -13.65 2.96 5.27
N VAL A 111 -12.74 2.31 5.98
CA VAL A 111 -12.08 1.10 5.54
C VAL A 111 -12.99 -0.04 5.92
N SER A 112 -13.73 -0.54 4.92
CA SER A 112 -14.56 -1.71 5.09
C SER A 112 -13.66 -2.93 5.14
N GLY A 113 -13.13 -3.26 6.32
CA GLY A 113 -12.54 -4.56 6.58
C GLY A 113 -13.66 -5.61 6.56
N HIS A 114 -14.03 -6.11 5.38
CA HIS A 114 -14.42 -7.50 5.08
C HIS A 114 -15.13 -7.66 3.71
N ARG A 115 -14.58 -8.63 2.94
CA ARG A 115 -15.12 -9.49 1.86
C ARG A 115 -16.07 -8.88 0.81
N PHE A 116 -15.49 -8.49 -0.34
CA PHE A 116 -16.18 -8.47 -1.63
C PHE A 116 -15.53 -9.49 -2.57
N TRP A 117 -16.20 -10.65 -2.79
CA TRP A 117 -15.85 -11.64 -3.81
C TRP A 117 -17.06 -12.00 -4.65
N GLY A 118 -16.93 -11.77 -5.96
CA GLY A 118 -17.80 -12.30 -7.00
C GLY A 118 -17.85 -11.37 -8.20
N LEU A 119 -16.99 -11.60 -9.20
CA LEU A 119 -17.35 -11.63 -10.64
C LEU A 119 -16.13 -11.75 -11.59
N LEU A 120 -14.93 -11.30 -11.23
CA LEU A 120 -13.83 -11.12 -12.21
C LEU A 120 -12.87 -12.32 -12.32
N ARG A 121 -13.43 -13.50 -12.64
CA ARG A 121 -12.68 -14.76 -12.82
C ARG A 121 -12.20 -15.01 -14.25
N GLU A 122 -12.65 -14.23 -15.24
CA GLU A 122 -12.81 -14.80 -16.59
C GLU A 122 -11.73 -14.51 -17.63
N LEU A 123 -10.68 -13.72 -17.36
CA LEU A 123 -9.89 -13.21 -18.50
C LEU A 123 -8.39 -13.53 -18.56
N THR A 124 -7.70 -14.07 -17.54
CA THR A 124 -6.31 -14.60 -17.67
C THR A 124 -5.86 -15.45 -16.46
N ILE A 125 -4.82 -16.27 -16.63
CA ILE A 125 -4.14 -16.98 -15.52
C ILE A 125 -3.10 -16.05 -14.86
N GLY A 126 -3.44 -15.52 -13.68
CA GLY A 126 -2.53 -15.13 -12.59
C GLY A 126 -1.51 -13.99 -12.81
N GLY A 127 -1.24 -13.19 -11.78
CA GLY A 127 -0.27 -12.07 -11.79
C GLY A 127 1.22 -12.38 -12.07
N GLU A 128 1.54 -13.39 -12.88
CA GLU A 128 2.90 -13.86 -13.17
C GLU A 128 3.80 -12.79 -13.80
N LEU A 129 3.24 -11.83 -14.54
CA LEU A 129 4.00 -10.70 -15.11
C LEU A 129 4.75 -9.90 -14.04
N LEU A 130 4.18 -9.77 -12.82
CA LEU A 130 4.82 -9.09 -11.70
C LEU A 130 5.94 -9.91 -11.04
N ARG A 131 6.03 -11.22 -11.31
CA ARG A 131 7.21 -12.02 -10.93
C ARG A 131 8.40 -11.75 -11.84
N GLY A 132 8.12 -11.25 -13.05
CA GLY A 132 9.13 -10.86 -14.03
C GLY A 132 9.84 -9.54 -13.68
N PRO A 133 10.29 -8.78 -14.69
CA PRO A 133 11.17 -7.63 -14.49
C PRO A 133 10.47 -6.40 -13.90
N TRP A 134 9.17 -6.46 -13.63
CA TRP A 134 8.33 -5.31 -13.30
C TRP A 134 7.84 -5.38 -11.86
N PHE A 135 7.66 -4.21 -11.24
CA PHE A 135 6.98 -4.08 -9.96
C PHE A 135 6.24 -2.75 -9.88
N VAL A 136 5.29 -2.65 -8.96
CA VAL A 136 4.44 -1.47 -8.77
C VAL A 136 4.54 -0.99 -7.33
N HIS A 137 4.65 0.33 -7.13
CA HIS A 137 4.74 0.95 -5.81
C HIS A 137 4.14 2.36 -5.86
N ASN A 138 3.85 2.95 -4.69
CA ASN A 138 3.44 4.36 -4.58
C ASN A 138 4.55 5.17 -3.95
N TYR A 139 4.86 6.34 -4.49
CA TYR A 139 5.87 7.25 -3.92
C TYR A 139 5.56 7.62 -2.46
N CYS A 140 4.31 7.96 -2.17
CA CYS A 140 3.83 8.22 -0.82
C CYS A 140 2.83 7.13 -0.41
N PRO A 141 3.03 6.41 0.71
CA PRO A 141 2.10 5.37 1.15
C PRO A 141 0.86 5.93 1.84
N LEU A 142 0.76 7.24 2.07
CA LEU A 142 -0.30 7.84 2.87
C LEU A 142 -1.50 8.32 2.04
N VAL A 143 -2.68 8.26 2.65
CA VAL A 143 -3.89 8.96 2.19
C VAL A 143 -4.13 10.16 3.10
N PHE A 144 -4.35 11.33 2.50
CA PHE A 144 -4.72 12.54 3.23
C PHE A 144 -6.17 12.91 2.91
N LEU A 145 -6.95 13.20 3.94
CA LEU A 145 -8.35 13.56 3.78
C LEU A 145 -8.63 14.96 4.35
N LEU A 146 -9.38 15.76 3.59
CA LEU A 146 -10.00 16.99 4.07
C LEU A 146 -11.11 16.68 5.08
N PRO A 147 -11.54 17.64 5.92
CA PRO A 147 -12.66 17.46 6.85
C PRO A 147 -13.97 17.01 6.18
N SER A 148 -14.13 17.27 4.88
CA SER A 148 -15.29 16.81 4.10
C SER A 148 -15.23 15.32 3.73
N GLY A 149 -14.09 14.66 3.93
CA GLY A 149 -13.76 13.32 3.45
C GLY A 149 -13.17 13.29 2.03
N ALA A 150 -12.99 14.44 1.38
CA ALA A 150 -12.38 14.51 0.06
C ALA A 150 -10.88 14.17 0.13
N ASN A 151 -10.40 13.44 -0.89
CA ASN A 151 -8.98 13.10 -1.01
C ASN A 151 -8.14 14.36 -1.27
N LEU A 152 -7.04 14.49 -0.55
CA LEU A 152 -6.04 15.53 -0.74
C LEU A 152 -4.74 14.85 -1.22
N THR A 153 -4.35 15.12 -2.45
CA THR A 153 -3.13 14.55 -3.02
C THR A 153 -1.87 15.23 -2.44
N PRO A 154 -0.72 14.54 -2.35
CA PRO A 154 0.49 15.09 -1.74
C PRO A 154 0.90 16.47 -2.28
N ASN A 155 0.76 16.72 -3.58
CA ASN A 155 1.07 18.01 -4.20
C ASN A 155 0.15 19.17 -3.76
N LYS A 156 -0.99 18.88 -3.11
CA LYS A 156 -1.95 19.88 -2.60
C LYS A 156 -1.84 20.10 -1.08
N LEU A 157 -0.90 19.44 -0.42
CA LEU A 157 -0.57 19.66 0.99
C LEU A 157 0.03 21.07 1.20
N PRO A 158 -0.07 21.61 2.44
CA PRO A 158 0.68 22.81 2.83
C PRO A 158 2.17 22.69 2.48
N LEU A 159 2.80 23.81 2.12
CA LEU A 159 4.18 23.83 1.60
C LEU A 159 5.16 23.15 2.57
N GLU A 160 5.11 23.51 3.86
CA GLU A 160 5.98 22.92 4.89
C GLU A 160 5.80 21.41 5.00
N ALA A 161 4.56 20.92 4.98
CA ALA A 161 4.29 19.47 5.03
C ALA A 161 4.83 18.75 3.78
N ARG A 162 4.77 19.39 2.60
CA ARG A 162 5.36 18.82 1.37
C ARG A 162 6.88 18.75 1.44
N GLN A 163 7.52 19.79 1.96
CA GLN A 163 8.98 19.82 2.11
C GLN A 163 9.46 18.70 3.05
N HIS A 164 8.81 18.52 4.20
CA HIS A 164 9.15 17.42 5.10
C HIS A 164 8.89 16.04 4.49
N LEU A 165 7.84 15.87 3.68
CA LEU A 165 7.53 14.60 3.02
C LEU A 165 8.57 14.21 1.96
N GLN A 166 9.24 15.21 1.36
CA GLN A 166 10.19 15.04 0.26
C GLN A 166 11.66 15.04 0.70
N ALA A 167 11.93 15.31 1.99
CA ALA A 167 13.26 15.35 2.58
C ALA A 167 13.77 13.93 2.89
#